data_AF-A0A497FJC1-F1
#
_entry.id   AF-A0A497FJC1-F1
#
_cell.length_a   1.000
_cell.length_b   1.000
_cell.length_c   1.000
_cell.angle_alpha   90.00
_cell.angle_beta   90.00
_cell.angle_gamma   90.00
#
_symmetry.space_group_name_H-M   'P 1'
#
loop_
_entity.id
_entity.type
_entity.pdbx_description
1 polymer ?
#
loop_
_entity_poly.entity_id
_entity_poly.type
_entity_poly.pdbx_seq_one_letter_code
_entity_poly.pdbx_strand_id
1 'polypeptide(L)'
;MYNVPNYRCSRIPYKGLLREILHALFALELILAYFYILDLFKPSYVILFRGATWVRVYRLGLSDLGLYVILTLLAVSLALAVCAHKVGRFRVVKLSRLAYYILVALTVVSGLPLLYWVAYTWSPEPLLDCGFRPYRWVSELDAGLLHVYAPVYPFLLLATIYSWLPPVVGRVFGGRVRLEVGCKALDKANGYEPSAGVLARRLGLVSALLLGVFLPLIPYLPTINPGFRPASVDIRSGVGYSKRLNYMLSTDLWGAVEYAFYGRSGNRPLYLLLLYAITILGVPKEAVLNLEALFIAPMFALAVYSTARRLNGDGCYALLAMLAGLLGFNMTAGMFGGFFATWTALSLSYVCIGLTPSLMDGDRRALALCTAASTMALFMHPWTWSVLMAVLTAYLALQTLKSAGRGRFTVNKSLLTLLIVNAVVDVLKNSVTPGGGGLVTSVETLGRIVGFEDLLCLSRNLRRLSTTYLGGLLFNPLHMLLALIGILSLSRRGDRCSRLTLTWVAVTSA
;
A
#
# COMPACT_ATOMS: atom_id res chain seq x y z
N MET A 1 14.11 17.52 60.05
CA MET A 1 15.01 17.53 58.87
C MET A 1 14.70 16.32 58.01
N TYR A 2 13.96 16.49 56.92
CA TYR A 2 13.72 15.44 55.91
C TYR A 2 14.40 15.86 54.61
N ASN A 3 15.29 15.01 54.10
CA ASN A 3 16.01 15.22 52.85
C ASN A 3 15.11 14.89 51.65
N VAL A 4 14.85 15.89 50.81
CA VAL A 4 14.12 15.74 49.53
C VAL A 4 15.15 15.62 48.39
N PRO A 5 15.08 14.61 47.51
CA PRO A 5 16.00 14.50 46.39
C PRO A 5 15.67 15.53 45.29
N ASN A 6 16.67 16.32 44.92
CA ASN A 6 16.64 17.30 43.85
C ASN A 6 16.70 16.59 42.47
N TYR A 7 15.57 16.43 41.78
CA TYR A 7 15.56 16.02 40.38
C TYR A 7 15.86 17.22 39.46
N ARG A 8 17.13 17.38 39.07
CA ARG A 8 17.50 18.26 37.94
C ARG A 8 16.97 17.65 36.64
N CYS A 9 15.86 18.20 36.16
CA CYS A 9 15.35 17.91 34.82
C CYS A 9 16.29 18.54 33.79
N SER A 10 17.17 17.74 33.20
CA SER A 10 18.03 18.15 32.09
C SER A 10 17.18 18.37 30.84
N ARG A 11 17.00 19.63 30.43
CA ARG A 11 16.39 19.99 29.15
C ARG A 11 17.31 19.52 28.02
N ILE A 12 16.98 18.39 27.41
CA ILE A 12 17.57 17.96 26.14
C ILE A 12 17.18 19.00 25.07
N PRO A 13 18.10 19.50 24.23
CA PRO A 13 17.80 20.55 23.26
C PRO A 13 16.93 19.98 22.12
N TYR A 14 15.60 20.18 22.23
CA TYR A 14 14.57 19.72 21.29
C TYR A 14 14.74 20.18 19.83
N LYS A 15 15.50 21.25 19.57
CA LYS A 15 15.68 21.81 18.21
C LYS A 15 16.48 20.90 17.27
N GLY A 16 17.41 20.09 17.78
CA GLY A 16 18.23 19.20 16.94
C GLY A 16 17.44 17.98 16.43
N LEU A 17 16.63 17.39 17.30
CA LEU A 17 15.89 16.16 17.00
C LEU A 17 14.71 16.40 16.06
N LEU A 18 14.00 17.52 16.21
CA LEU A 18 12.94 17.92 15.27
C LEU A 18 13.50 18.14 13.86
N ARG A 19 14.69 18.74 13.75
CA ARG A 19 15.39 18.90 12.48
C ARG A 19 15.74 17.52 11.90
N GLU A 20 16.33 16.61 12.68
CA GLU A 20 16.66 15.25 12.23
C GLU A 20 15.43 14.46 11.74
N ILE A 21 14.27 14.62 12.38
CA ILE A 21 13.03 13.96 11.94
C ILE A 21 12.45 14.62 10.71
N LEU A 22 12.47 15.95 10.60
CA LEU A 22 12.07 16.62 9.36
C LEU A 22 12.96 16.17 8.20
N HIS A 23 14.26 16.00 8.43
CA HIS A 23 15.18 15.50 7.41
C HIS A 23 14.92 14.02 7.08
N ALA A 24 14.61 13.19 8.08
CA ALA A 24 14.26 11.79 7.86
C ALA A 24 12.90 11.62 7.15
N LEU A 25 11.92 12.46 7.48
CA LEU A 25 10.61 12.51 6.84
C LEU A 25 10.75 13.01 5.40
N PHE A 26 11.51 14.08 5.18
CA PHE A 26 11.77 14.63 3.84
C PHE A 26 12.60 13.66 3.00
N ALA A 27 13.57 12.97 3.61
CA ALA A 27 14.36 11.93 2.95
C ALA A 27 13.49 10.72 2.60
N LEU A 28 12.66 10.25 3.54
CA LEU A 28 11.70 9.19 3.27
C LEU A 28 10.70 9.61 2.20
N GLU A 29 10.20 10.84 2.25
CA GLU A 29 9.29 11.41 1.26
C GLU A 29 9.96 11.51 -0.11
N LEU A 30 11.24 11.92 -0.19
CA LEU A 30 11.99 11.94 -1.46
C LEU A 30 12.29 10.53 -1.98
N ILE A 31 12.61 9.58 -1.10
CA ILE A 31 12.84 8.17 -1.46
C ILE A 31 11.54 7.53 -1.95
N LEU A 32 10.44 7.78 -1.25
CA LEU A 32 9.15 7.25 -1.60
C LEU A 32 8.62 7.93 -2.88
N ALA A 33 8.79 9.25 -3.02
CA ALA A 33 8.47 10.00 -4.24
C ALA A 33 9.33 9.53 -5.40
N TYR A 34 10.60 9.22 -5.15
CA TYR A 34 11.49 8.57 -6.11
C TYR A 34 10.95 7.21 -6.55
N PHE A 35 10.74 6.28 -5.62
CA PHE A 35 10.19 4.96 -5.93
C PHE A 35 8.88 5.01 -6.68
N TYR A 36 8.06 5.99 -6.35
CA TYR A 36 6.80 6.20 -7.01
C TYR A 36 6.96 6.74 -8.45
N ILE A 37 7.80 7.77 -8.63
CA ILE A 37 8.10 8.34 -9.94
C ILE A 37 8.69 7.26 -10.85
N LEU A 38 9.61 6.43 -10.36
CA LEU A 38 10.16 5.30 -11.10
C LEU A 38 9.12 4.28 -11.57
N ASP A 39 8.19 3.90 -10.71
CA ASP A 39 7.11 2.99 -11.10
C ASP A 39 6.18 3.61 -12.15
N LEU A 40 6.13 4.94 -12.20
CA LEU A 40 5.21 5.68 -13.05
C LEU A 40 5.73 6.01 -14.45
N PHE A 41 7.04 6.15 -14.61
CA PHE A 41 7.68 6.32 -15.92
C PHE A 41 8.06 5.01 -16.59
N LYS A 42 7.66 3.86 -16.04
CA LYS A 42 7.82 2.58 -16.75
C LYS A 42 7.16 2.68 -18.13
N PRO A 43 7.90 2.50 -19.23
CA PRO A 43 7.34 2.04 -20.49
C PRO A 43 7.04 0.55 -20.25
N SER A 44 5.95 0.31 -19.53
CA SER A 44 5.63 -0.92 -18.80
C SER A 44 5.34 -2.13 -19.69
N TYR A 45 5.40 -1.97 -21.01
CA TYR A 45 5.39 -3.10 -21.94
C TYR A 45 6.74 -3.32 -22.63
N VAL A 46 7.46 -2.26 -23.01
CA VAL A 46 8.70 -2.40 -23.78
C VAL A 46 9.91 -2.61 -22.89
N ILE A 47 10.06 -1.94 -21.74
CA ILE A 47 11.23 -2.12 -20.86
C ILE A 47 11.14 -3.39 -20.02
N LEU A 48 9.97 -3.98 -19.80
CA LEU A 48 9.86 -5.24 -19.06
C LEU A 48 9.82 -6.46 -19.98
N PHE A 49 9.17 -6.36 -21.14
CA PHE A 49 9.39 -7.34 -22.20
C PHE A 49 10.85 -7.29 -22.64
N ARG A 50 11.46 -6.09 -22.75
CA ARG A 50 12.92 -5.94 -22.92
C ARG A 50 13.71 -6.30 -21.68
N GLY A 51 13.28 -6.08 -20.44
CA GLY A 51 14.08 -6.37 -19.24
C GLY A 51 14.15 -7.87 -18.94
N ALA A 52 13.01 -8.56 -19.06
CA ALA A 52 12.93 -10.02 -19.00
C ALA A 52 13.55 -10.67 -20.27
N THR A 53 13.43 -10.03 -21.44
CA THR A 53 14.28 -10.42 -22.57
C THR A 53 15.71 -9.93 -22.44
N TRP A 54 16.12 -9.01 -21.59
CA TRP A 54 17.52 -8.57 -21.47
C TRP A 54 18.31 -9.57 -20.64
N VAL A 55 17.69 -10.11 -19.59
CA VAL A 55 18.22 -11.27 -18.87
C VAL A 55 18.37 -12.50 -19.79
N ARG A 56 17.48 -12.67 -20.80
CA ARG A 56 17.55 -13.79 -21.77
C ARG A 56 18.34 -13.53 -23.06
N VAL A 57 18.35 -12.31 -23.59
CA VAL A 57 18.85 -11.91 -24.92
C VAL A 57 20.23 -11.28 -24.82
N TYR A 58 20.56 -10.58 -23.73
CA TYR A 58 21.89 -10.00 -23.55
C TYR A 58 22.89 -10.90 -22.83
N ARG A 59 22.49 -12.10 -22.36
CA ARG A 59 23.33 -12.94 -21.48
C ARG A 59 24.06 -12.06 -20.44
N LEU A 60 23.34 -11.16 -19.76
CA LEU A 60 23.90 -10.36 -18.67
C LEU A 60 24.40 -11.35 -17.62
N GLY A 61 25.68 -11.69 -17.71
CA GLY A 61 26.31 -12.66 -16.86
C GLY A 61 26.32 -12.14 -15.44
N LEU A 62 26.57 -13.03 -14.48
CA LEU A 62 26.95 -12.64 -13.12
C LEU A 62 28.07 -11.56 -13.07
N SER A 63 28.83 -11.39 -14.15
CA SER A 63 29.81 -10.33 -14.36
C SER A 63 29.22 -8.91 -14.47
N ASP A 64 28.04 -8.72 -15.06
CA ASP A 64 27.40 -7.40 -15.20
C ASP A 64 26.60 -6.98 -13.96
N LEU A 65 26.25 -7.95 -13.09
CA LEU A 65 25.81 -7.70 -11.71
C LEU A 65 26.91 -7.05 -10.85
N GLY A 66 28.18 -7.21 -11.25
CA GLY A 66 29.34 -6.72 -10.52
C GLY A 66 29.24 -5.22 -10.22
N LEU A 67 28.88 -4.40 -11.21
CA LEU A 67 28.83 -2.95 -11.04
C LEU A 67 27.73 -2.50 -10.06
N TYR A 68 26.56 -3.15 -10.09
CA TYR A 68 25.43 -2.81 -9.22
C TYR A 68 25.62 -3.29 -7.79
N VAL A 69 26.17 -4.49 -7.62
CA VAL A 69 26.60 -5.00 -6.32
C VAL A 69 27.70 -4.10 -5.74
N ILE A 70 28.66 -3.68 -6.57
CA ILE A 70 29.70 -2.72 -6.19
C ILE A 70 29.10 -1.39 -5.77
N LEU A 71 28.12 -0.84 -6.49
CA LEU A 71 27.51 0.45 -6.14
C LEU A 71 26.72 0.40 -4.83
N THR A 72 26.03 -0.71 -4.57
CA THR A 72 25.29 -0.94 -3.33
C THR A 72 26.26 -1.14 -2.16
N LEU A 73 27.32 -1.93 -2.37
CA LEU A 73 28.43 -2.09 -1.43
C LEU A 73 29.18 -0.76 -1.22
N LEU A 74 29.28 0.10 -2.24
CA LEU A 74 29.88 1.42 -2.18
C LEU A 74 29.01 2.38 -1.36
N ALA A 75 27.69 2.37 -1.54
CA ALA A 75 26.78 3.18 -0.74
C ALA A 75 26.80 2.76 0.74
N VAL A 76 26.82 1.44 1.00
CA VAL A 76 26.98 0.88 2.34
C VAL A 76 28.36 1.21 2.91
N SER A 77 29.44 1.09 2.13
CA SER A 77 30.80 1.39 2.58
C SER A 77 31.03 2.89 2.80
N LEU A 78 30.42 3.76 1.99
CA LEU A 78 30.44 5.21 2.18
C LEU A 78 29.66 5.60 3.43
N ALA A 79 28.51 4.98 3.69
CA ALA A 79 27.76 5.16 4.93
C ALA A 79 28.58 4.71 6.16
N LEU A 80 29.29 3.58 6.05
CA LEU A 80 30.21 3.09 7.08
C LEU A 80 31.45 4.00 7.23
N ALA A 81 31.98 4.58 6.16
CA ALA A 81 33.12 5.49 6.17
C ALA A 81 32.77 6.86 6.77
N VAL A 82 31.59 7.41 6.46
CA VAL A 82 31.05 8.63 7.11
C VAL A 82 30.81 8.37 8.60
N CYS A 83 30.37 7.17 8.96
CA CYS A 83 30.27 6.73 10.35
C CYS A 83 31.63 6.68 11.06
N ALA A 84 32.69 6.23 10.37
CA ALA A 84 34.05 6.17 10.90
C ALA A 84 34.70 7.55 11.01
N HIS A 85 34.49 8.46 10.05
CA HIS A 85 35.12 9.78 10.02
C HIS A 85 34.57 10.74 11.08
N LYS A 86 33.26 10.70 11.37
CA LYS A 86 32.64 11.59 12.38
C LYS A 86 32.89 11.18 13.83
N VAL A 87 33.40 9.97 14.05
CA VAL A 87 33.63 9.42 15.38
C VAL A 87 35.10 8.99 15.42
N GLY A 88 36.00 9.94 15.70
CA GLY A 88 37.47 9.76 15.67
C GLY A 88 38.06 8.65 16.57
N ARG A 89 37.25 7.73 17.10
CA ARG A 89 37.58 6.40 17.62
C ARG A 89 36.35 5.51 17.42
N PHE A 90 36.52 4.25 17.02
CA PHE A 90 35.47 3.22 16.87
C PHE A 90 34.57 3.07 18.12
N ARG A 91 33.65 3.99 18.36
CA ARG A 91 32.54 3.81 19.29
C ARG A 91 31.34 3.31 18.51
N VAL A 92 30.71 2.26 19.05
CA VAL A 92 29.49 1.60 18.56
C VAL A 92 28.50 2.63 18.04
N VAL A 93 28.40 2.75 16.72
CA VAL A 93 27.41 3.62 16.08
C VAL A 93 26.04 3.04 16.40
N LYS A 94 25.17 3.88 16.97
CA LYS A 94 23.78 3.48 17.23
C LYS A 94 23.13 3.07 15.92
N LEU A 95 22.52 1.89 15.88
CA LEU A 95 21.84 1.33 14.71
C LEU A 95 20.87 2.34 14.04
N SER A 96 20.22 3.19 14.84
CA SER A 96 19.33 4.24 14.35
C SER A 96 20.05 5.34 13.54
N ARG A 97 21.29 5.69 13.88
CA ARG A 97 22.10 6.66 13.11
C ARG A 97 22.64 6.05 11.84
N LEU A 98 23.06 4.78 11.88
CA LEU A 98 23.47 4.05 10.68
C LEU A 98 22.30 3.95 9.69
N ALA A 99 21.12 3.55 10.16
CA ALA A 99 19.91 3.51 9.35
C ALA A 99 19.57 4.90 8.76
N TYR A 100 19.69 5.96 9.55
CA TYR A 100 19.52 7.33 9.04
C TYR A 100 20.51 7.67 7.93
N TYR A 101 21.81 7.38 8.09
CA TYR A 101 22.80 7.66 7.06
C TYR A 101 22.59 6.82 5.79
N ILE A 102 22.21 5.55 5.92
CA ILE A 102 21.86 4.71 4.77
C ILE A 102 20.64 5.28 4.06
N LEU A 103 19.59 5.69 4.79
CA LEU A 103 18.43 6.32 4.18
C LEU A 103 18.80 7.64 3.49
N VAL A 104 19.59 8.51 4.11
CA VAL A 104 20.04 9.75 3.47
C VAL A 104 20.87 9.47 2.21
N ALA A 105 21.80 8.51 2.27
CA ALA A 105 22.60 8.13 1.11
C ALA A 105 21.72 7.59 -0.02
N LEU A 106 20.78 6.69 0.30
CA LEU A 106 19.79 6.20 -0.66
C LEU A 106 18.97 7.35 -1.24
N THR A 107 18.51 8.29 -0.40
CA THR A 107 17.77 9.49 -0.85
C THR A 107 18.55 10.30 -1.88
N VAL A 108 19.83 10.56 -1.61
CA VAL A 108 20.70 11.35 -2.50
C VAL A 108 20.94 10.60 -3.80
N VAL A 109 21.26 9.32 -3.73
CA VAL A 109 21.48 8.47 -4.92
C VAL A 109 20.21 8.35 -5.75
N SER A 110 19.06 8.20 -5.10
CA SER A 110 17.72 8.22 -5.69
C SER A 110 17.31 9.58 -6.24
N GLY A 111 17.84 10.68 -5.72
CA GLY A 111 17.52 12.03 -6.16
C GLY A 111 17.93 12.30 -7.61
N LEU A 112 19.02 11.69 -8.10
CA LEU A 112 19.49 11.89 -9.46
C LEU A 112 18.55 11.26 -10.51
N PRO A 113 18.17 9.96 -10.41
CA PRO A 113 17.20 9.42 -11.36
C PRO A 113 15.81 10.03 -11.14
N LEU A 114 15.46 10.50 -9.93
CA LEU A 114 14.23 11.26 -9.70
C LEU A 114 14.18 12.53 -10.55
N LEU A 115 15.20 13.38 -10.42
CA LEU A 115 15.31 14.63 -11.17
C LEU A 115 15.30 14.38 -12.67
N TYR A 116 15.93 13.29 -13.11
CA TYR A 116 15.91 12.88 -14.51
C TYR A 116 14.49 12.54 -14.99
N TRP A 117 13.76 11.69 -14.27
CA TRP A 117 12.39 11.32 -14.64
C TRP A 117 11.42 12.50 -14.56
N VAL A 118 11.64 13.39 -13.60
CA VAL A 118 10.94 14.67 -13.51
C VAL A 118 11.23 15.51 -14.75
N ALA A 119 12.49 15.68 -15.15
CA ALA A 119 12.85 16.39 -16.39
C ALA A 119 12.25 15.73 -17.64
N TYR A 120 12.17 14.40 -17.66
CA TYR A 120 11.55 13.63 -18.74
C TYR A 120 10.06 13.97 -18.95
N THR A 121 9.34 14.36 -17.89
CA THR A 121 7.94 14.85 -18.06
C THR A 121 7.84 16.08 -18.94
N TRP A 122 8.86 16.94 -18.93
CA TRP A 122 8.87 18.19 -19.68
C TRP A 122 9.37 18.01 -21.12
N SER A 123 10.41 17.20 -21.33
CA SER A 123 10.97 16.96 -22.66
C SER A 123 11.42 15.51 -22.80
N PRO A 124 10.61 14.65 -23.46
CA PRO A 124 10.95 13.26 -23.72
C PRO A 124 11.81 13.09 -24.99
N GLU A 125 11.91 14.12 -25.83
CA GLU A 125 12.68 14.16 -27.09
C GLU A 125 14.15 13.71 -26.94
N PRO A 126 14.91 14.07 -25.87
CA PRO A 126 16.29 13.62 -25.70
C PRO A 126 16.45 12.10 -25.64
N LEU A 127 15.39 11.35 -25.26
CA LEU A 127 15.38 9.88 -25.25
C LEU A 127 14.94 9.27 -26.58
N LEU A 128 14.07 9.96 -27.32
CA LEU A 128 13.57 9.52 -28.62
C LEU A 128 14.63 9.75 -29.72
N ASP A 129 15.35 10.87 -29.64
CA ASP A 129 16.28 11.31 -30.70
C ASP A 129 17.71 10.81 -30.50
N CYS A 130 18.22 10.76 -29.26
CA CYS A 130 19.59 10.32 -28.98
C CYS A 130 19.71 8.78 -28.79
N GLY A 131 18.58 8.07 -28.90
CA GLY A 131 18.45 6.69 -28.42
C GLY A 131 18.67 6.58 -26.91
N PHE A 132 18.39 5.42 -26.31
CA PHE A 132 18.57 5.19 -24.87
C PHE A 132 20.02 5.33 -24.35
N ARG A 133 21.01 5.59 -25.20
CA ARG A 133 22.44 5.46 -24.88
C ARG A 133 22.98 6.47 -23.87
N PRO A 134 22.78 7.80 -23.99
CA PRO A 134 23.38 8.76 -23.06
C PRO A 134 22.74 8.74 -21.66
N TYR A 135 21.53 8.21 -21.54
CA TYR A 135 20.78 8.13 -20.28
C TYR A 135 20.61 6.70 -19.76
N ARG A 136 21.30 5.76 -20.40
CA ARG A 136 21.32 4.34 -20.03
C ARG A 136 21.72 4.17 -18.57
N TRP A 137 22.72 4.92 -18.11
CA TRP A 137 23.23 4.89 -16.74
C TRP A 137 22.17 5.25 -15.70
N VAL A 138 21.17 6.08 -16.03
CA VAL A 138 20.08 6.45 -15.10
C VAL A 138 19.12 5.29 -14.89
N SER A 139 18.68 4.68 -15.99
CA SER A 139 17.82 3.49 -15.96
C SER A 139 18.57 2.27 -15.39
N GLU A 140 19.86 2.18 -15.63
CA GLU A 140 20.75 1.15 -15.09
C GLU A 140 20.96 1.34 -13.59
N LEU A 141 21.27 2.56 -13.14
CA LEU A 141 21.36 2.90 -11.72
C LEU A 141 20.06 2.56 -10.99
N ASP A 142 18.93 2.93 -11.59
CA ASP A 142 17.61 2.60 -11.06
C ASP A 142 17.37 1.09 -10.95
N ALA A 143 17.58 0.36 -12.06
CA ALA A 143 17.48 -1.08 -12.08
C ALA A 143 18.45 -1.75 -11.10
N GLY A 144 19.64 -1.18 -10.92
CA GLY A 144 20.65 -1.61 -9.97
C GLY A 144 20.22 -1.45 -8.51
N LEU A 145 19.55 -0.34 -8.19
CA LEU A 145 19.10 -0.07 -6.83
C LEU A 145 17.83 -0.84 -6.46
N LEU A 146 16.96 -1.13 -7.43
CA LEU A 146 15.64 -1.70 -7.16
C LEU A 146 15.46 -3.14 -7.63
N HIS A 147 15.94 -3.46 -8.83
CA HIS A 147 15.73 -4.76 -9.44
C HIS A 147 16.79 -5.79 -9.05
N VAL A 148 17.92 -5.39 -8.46
CA VAL A 148 18.86 -6.32 -7.82
C VAL A 148 18.17 -7.19 -6.76
N TYR A 149 17.12 -6.67 -6.12
CA TYR A 149 16.35 -7.41 -5.12
C TYR A 149 15.21 -8.25 -5.72
N ALA A 150 14.96 -8.19 -7.03
CA ALA A 150 13.85 -8.94 -7.66
C ALA A 150 13.88 -10.45 -7.38
N PRO A 151 15.04 -11.15 -7.33
CA PRO A 151 15.08 -12.57 -6.96
C PRO A 151 14.70 -12.84 -5.49
N VAL A 152 14.99 -11.89 -4.59
CA VAL A 152 14.74 -12.00 -3.15
C VAL A 152 13.35 -11.48 -2.77
N TYR A 153 12.76 -10.61 -3.59
CA TYR A 153 11.50 -9.95 -3.31
C TYR A 153 10.34 -10.92 -3.00
N PRO A 154 10.11 -12.04 -3.72
CA PRO A 154 9.06 -12.99 -3.35
C PRO A 154 9.22 -13.57 -1.95
N PHE A 155 10.46 -13.81 -1.50
CA PHE A 155 10.74 -14.28 -0.14
C PHE A 155 10.51 -13.18 0.90
N LEU A 156 10.88 -11.94 0.59
CA LEU A 156 10.61 -10.79 1.45
C LEU A 156 9.09 -10.54 1.58
N LEU A 157 8.34 -10.65 0.48
CA LEU A 157 6.89 -10.56 0.46
C LEU A 157 6.28 -11.67 1.32
N LEU A 158 6.72 -12.93 1.14
CA LEU A 158 6.28 -14.06 1.94
C LEU A 158 6.56 -13.86 3.44
N ALA A 159 7.79 -13.45 3.78
CA ALA A 159 8.19 -13.14 5.14
C ALA A 159 7.32 -12.03 5.74
N THR A 160 6.97 -11.01 4.94
CA THR A 160 6.13 -9.88 5.37
C THR A 160 4.70 -10.33 5.65
N ILE A 161 4.04 -11.00 4.71
CA ILE A 161 2.63 -11.40 4.84
C ILE A 161 2.42 -12.47 5.93
N TYR A 162 3.42 -13.30 6.22
CA TYR A 162 3.37 -14.32 7.29
C TYR A 162 4.10 -13.93 8.58
N SER A 163 4.55 -12.69 8.72
CA SER A 163 5.27 -12.22 9.91
C SER A 163 4.43 -12.21 11.20
N TRP A 164 3.13 -12.44 11.09
CA TRP A 164 2.22 -12.64 12.23
C TRP A 164 2.34 -14.05 12.85
N LEU A 165 2.90 -15.04 12.15
CA LEU A 165 3.01 -16.42 12.62
C LEU A 165 3.98 -16.62 13.80
N PRO A 166 5.23 -16.11 13.79
CA PRO A 166 6.19 -16.43 14.85
C PRO A 166 5.71 -16.09 16.28
N PRO A 167 5.07 -14.94 16.55
CA PRO A 167 4.49 -14.63 17.86
C PRO A 167 3.31 -15.53 18.26
N VAL A 168 2.64 -16.17 17.30
CA VAL A 168 1.52 -17.11 17.55
C VAL A 168 2.06 -18.50 17.83
N VAL A 169 2.96 -19.01 16.98
CA VAL A 169 3.61 -20.32 17.14
C VAL A 169 4.37 -20.41 18.46
N GLY A 170 5.14 -19.37 18.82
CA GLY A 170 5.86 -19.33 20.10
C GLY A 170 4.96 -19.39 21.34
N ARG A 171 3.69 -18.94 21.24
CA ARG A 171 2.71 -19.04 22.33
C ARG A 171 2.03 -20.41 22.40
N VAL A 172 1.79 -21.05 21.25
CA VAL A 172 1.10 -22.34 21.15
C VAL A 172 2.01 -23.51 21.56
N PHE A 173 3.27 -23.50 21.11
CA PHE A 173 4.18 -24.64 21.29
C PHE A 173 5.07 -24.56 22.55
N GLY A 174 4.83 -23.61 23.46
CA GLY A 174 5.63 -23.46 24.70
C GLY A 174 7.13 -23.21 24.49
N GLY A 175 7.57 -23.03 23.24
CA GLY A 175 8.97 -22.92 22.86
C GLY A 175 9.54 -21.55 23.24
N ARG A 176 10.66 -21.55 23.95
CA ARG A 176 11.45 -20.37 24.35
C ARG A 176 12.11 -19.63 23.17
N VAL A 177 11.62 -19.76 21.95
CA VAL A 177 12.07 -18.91 20.84
C VAL A 177 11.31 -17.59 20.95
N ARG A 178 11.65 -16.80 21.97
CA ARG A 178 11.36 -15.38 21.94
C ARG A 178 12.28 -14.79 20.88
N LEU A 179 11.72 -14.53 19.70
CA LEU A 179 12.37 -13.68 18.73
C LEU A 179 12.33 -12.24 19.28
N GLU A 180 13.18 -11.99 20.27
CA GLU A 180 13.47 -10.65 20.77
C GLU A 180 14.27 -9.96 19.68
N VAL A 181 13.58 -9.42 18.68
CA VAL A 181 14.11 -8.30 17.89
C VAL A 181 14.29 -7.14 18.86
N GLY A 182 15.36 -7.16 19.65
CA GLY A 182 15.69 -6.16 20.66
C GLY A 182 16.11 -4.87 19.99
N CYS A 183 15.22 -4.25 19.22
CA CYS A 183 15.40 -2.89 18.78
C CYS A 183 15.14 -1.99 19.99
N LYS A 184 16.18 -1.74 20.80
CA LYS A 184 16.19 -0.64 21.79
C LYS A 184 15.79 0.70 21.16
N ALA A 185 15.88 0.82 19.82
CA ALA A 185 15.38 1.95 19.05
C ALA A 185 13.83 2.02 19.00
N LEU A 186 13.11 0.90 18.98
CA LEU A 186 11.65 0.83 18.98
C LEU A 186 11.08 1.15 20.37
N ASP A 187 11.70 0.65 21.43
CA ASP A 187 11.30 1.00 22.81
C ASP A 187 11.53 2.48 23.10
N LYS A 188 12.56 3.08 22.49
CA LYS A 188 12.86 4.52 22.56
C LYS A 188 11.95 5.36 21.67
N ALA A 189 11.43 4.80 20.58
CA ALA A 189 10.43 5.46 19.71
C ALA A 189 9.05 5.53 20.38
N ASN A 190 8.67 4.55 21.20
CA ASN A 190 7.42 4.59 21.96
C ASN A 190 7.34 5.75 22.99
N GLY A 191 8.48 6.32 23.39
CA GLY A 191 8.54 7.52 24.24
C GLY A 191 8.76 8.83 23.46
N TYR A 192 8.76 8.78 22.13
CA TYR A 192 8.96 9.94 21.28
C TYR A 192 7.60 10.43 20.76
N GLU A 193 7.11 11.55 21.30
CA GLU A 193 6.02 12.28 20.68
C GLU A 193 6.57 13.16 19.55
N PRO A 194 6.27 12.89 18.28
CA PRO A 194 6.62 13.79 17.20
C PRO A 194 5.81 15.08 17.34
N SER A 195 6.42 16.09 17.96
CA SER A 195 5.88 17.45 18.06
C SER A 195 6.02 18.22 16.74
N ALA A 196 5.69 17.59 15.60
CA ALA A 196 5.53 18.34 14.37
C ALA A 196 4.45 19.39 14.61
N GLY A 197 4.83 20.66 14.45
CA GLY A 197 3.89 21.76 14.64
C GLY A 197 2.64 21.55 13.78
N VAL A 198 1.48 22.00 14.27
CA VAL A 198 0.19 21.87 13.57
C VAL A 198 0.27 22.32 12.11
N LEU A 199 1.07 23.35 11.84
CA LEU A 199 1.35 23.86 10.49
C LEU A 199 2.09 22.83 9.61
N ALA A 200 3.17 22.22 10.09
CA ALA A 200 3.93 21.22 9.33
C ALA A 200 3.06 20.01 8.96
N ARG A 201 2.19 19.58 9.87
CA ARG A 201 1.22 18.51 9.60
C ARG A 201 0.18 18.90 8.55
N ARG A 202 -0.33 20.14 8.61
CA ARG A 202 -1.28 20.66 7.61
C ARG A 202 -0.63 20.76 6.24
N LEU A 203 0.58 21.31 6.17
CA LEU A 203 1.36 21.38 4.93
C LEU A 203 1.64 19.98 4.37
N GLY A 204 2.09 19.04 5.21
CA GLY A 204 2.31 17.67 4.77
C GLY A 204 1.05 16.99 4.24
N LEU A 205 -0.11 17.24 4.86
CA LEU A 205 -1.39 16.71 4.37
C LEU A 205 -1.77 17.33 3.01
N VAL A 206 -1.62 18.64 2.85
CA VAL A 206 -1.84 19.31 1.57
C VAL A 206 -0.88 18.79 0.51
N SER A 207 0.41 18.66 0.82
CA SER A 207 1.42 18.10 -0.09
C SER A 207 1.07 16.68 -0.51
N ALA A 208 0.69 15.81 0.44
CA ALA A 208 0.30 14.43 0.14
C ALA A 208 -0.97 14.36 -0.73
N LEU A 209 -1.96 15.25 -0.52
CA LEU A 209 -3.15 15.32 -1.36
C LEU A 209 -2.82 15.80 -2.78
N LEU A 210 -2.01 16.85 -2.89
CA LEU A 210 -1.53 17.35 -4.18
C LEU A 210 -0.75 16.25 -4.92
N LEU A 211 0.11 15.54 -4.21
CA LEU A 211 0.83 14.39 -4.74
C LEU A 211 -0.15 13.32 -5.24
N GLY A 212 -1.19 12.99 -4.47
CA GLY A 212 -2.26 12.08 -4.89
C GLY A 212 -3.00 12.50 -6.17
N VAL A 213 -2.99 13.78 -6.54
CA VAL A 213 -3.56 14.29 -7.80
C VAL A 213 -2.52 14.31 -8.92
N PHE A 214 -1.32 14.83 -8.66
CA PHE A 214 -0.28 15.00 -9.69
C PHE A 214 0.23 13.68 -10.23
N LEU A 215 0.40 12.72 -9.34
CA LEU A 215 0.97 11.42 -9.68
C LEU A 215 0.14 10.68 -10.74
N PRO A 216 -1.20 10.59 -10.63
CA PRO A 216 -2.06 10.10 -11.70
C PRO A 216 -2.04 10.84 -13.04
N LEU A 217 -1.65 12.12 -13.08
CA LEU A 217 -1.65 12.92 -14.31
C LEU A 217 -0.47 12.58 -15.23
N ILE A 218 0.64 12.16 -14.65
CA ILE A 218 1.90 11.99 -15.39
C ILE A 218 1.73 11.06 -16.61
N PRO A 219 1.06 9.88 -16.59
CA PRO A 219 0.96 9.01 -17.77
C PRO A 219 0.07 9.60 -18.90
N TYR A 220 -0.60 10.72 -18.62
CA TYR A 220 -1.49 11.41 -19.52
C TYR A 220 -0.97 12.80 -19.91
N LEU A 221 0.25 13.16 -19.52
CA LEU A 221 0.89 14.38 -19.99
C LEU A 221 1.04 14.32 -21.52
N PRO A 222 0.77 15.41 -22.26
CA PRO A 222 0.86 15.44 -23.73
C PRO A 222 2.25 15.04 -24.27
N THR A 223 3.30 15.31 -23.51
CA THR A 223 4.68 14.92 -23.81
C THR A 223 4.85 13.40 -23.82
N ILE A 224 4.26 12.70 -22.85
CA ILE A 224 4.41 11.26 -22.65
C ILE A 224 3.37 10.47 -23.47
N ASN A 225 2.17 11.01 -23.56
CA ASN A 225 1.01 10.37 -24.17
C ASN A 225 0.24 11.38 -25.04
N PRO A 226 0.80 11.79 -26.19
CA PRO A 226 0.21 12.82 -27.05
C PRO A 226 -1.16 12.40 -27.60
N GLY A 227 -1.42 11.09 -27.69
CA GLY A 227 -2.70 10.55 -28.14
C GLY A 227 -3.73 10.35 -27.04
N PHE A 228 -3.45 10.76 -25.80
CA PHE A 228 -4.31 10.58 -24.63
C PHE A 228 -4.89 9.16 -24.52
N ARG A 229 -4.05 8.16 -24.82
CA ARG A 229 -4.46 6.75 -24.86
C ARG A 229 -4.57 6.21 -23.44
N PRO A 230 -5.50 5.28 -23.17
CA PRO A 230 -5.60 4.69 -21.84
C PRO A 230 -4.29 4.01 -21.42
N ALA A 231 -3.77 4.39 -20.25
CA ALA A 231 -2.59 3.74 -19.66
C ALA A 231 -2.96 2.39 -19.03
N SER A 232 -4.19 2.26 -18.54
CA SER A 232 -4.67 1.09 -17.80
C SER A 232 -5.12 -0.07 -18.70
N VAL A 233 -4.74 -1.28 -18.33
CA VAL A 233 -5.11 -2.52 -19.05
C VAL A 233 -6.63 -2.75 -19.05
N ASP A 234 -7.29 -2.54 -17.90
CA ASP A 234 -8.75 -2.74 -17.76
C ASP A 234 -9.59 -1.72 -18.54
N ILE A 235 -9.03 -0.58 -18.97
CA ILE A 235 -9.71 0.34 -19.89
C ILE A 235 -9.52 -0.12 -21.34
N ARG A 236 -8.30 -0.53 -21.70
CA ARG A 236 -7.89 -0.85 -23.08
C ARG A 236 -8.44 -2.19 -23.59
N SER A 237 -8.62 -3.16 -22.70
CA SER A 237 -9.07 -4.50 -23.10
C SER A 237 -10.47 -4.44 -23.74
N GLY A 238 -10.72 -5.23 -24.80
CA GLY A 238 -12.02 -5.28 -25.51
C GLY A 238 -13.21 -5.76 -24.66
N VAL A 239 -12.99 -6.01 -23.37
CA VAL A 239 -13.97 -6.46 -22.36
C VAL A 239 -14.07 -5.45 -21.18
N GLY A 240 -13.30 -4.36 -21.25
CA GLY A 240 -13.09 -3.36 -20.22
C GLY A 240 -14.22 -2.35 -20.01
N TYR A 241 -13.95 -1.34 -19.17
CA TYR A 241 -14.93 -0.31 -18.77
C TYR A 241 -15.44 0.53 -19.96
N SER A 242 -14.59 0.80 -20.95
CA SER A 242 -15.00 1.56 -22.15
C SER A 242 -16.17 0.92 -22.90
N LYS A 243 -16.15 -0.41 -23.10
CA LYS A 243 -17.23 -1.13 -23.79
C LYS A 243 -18.52 -1.12 -22.97
N ARG A 244 -18.42 -1.26 -21.64
CA ARG A 244 -19.57 -1.24 -20.72
C ARG A 244 -20.23 0.14 -20.72
N LEU A 245 -19.41 1.18 -20.64
CA LEU A 245 -19.88 2.56 -20.63
C LEU A 245 -20.49 2.96 -21.97
N ASN A 246 -19.89 2.58 -23.10
CA ASN A 246 -20.49 2.79 -24.43
C ASN A 246 -21.89 2.15 -24.53
N TYR A 247 -22.08 0.94 -23.99
CA TYR A 247 -23.39 0.30 -23.97
C TYR A 247 -24.40 1.10 -23.13
N MET A 248 -24.03 1.49 -21.91
CA MET A 248 -24.90 2.29 -21.03
C MET A 248 -25.27 3.65 -21.65
N LEU A 249 -24.35 4.27 -22.38
CA LEU A 249 -24.59 5.53 -23.08
C LEU A 249 -25.46 5.37 -24.34
N SER A 250 -25.57 4.16 -24.89
CA SER A 250 -26.44 3.85 -26.03
C SER A 250 -27.87 3.48 -25.64
N THR A 251 -28.12 3.29 -24.34
CA THR A 251 -29.45 3.00 -23.78
C THR A 251 -30.02 4.22 -23.08
N ASP A 252 -31.31 4.18 -22.77
CA ASP A 252 -31.95 5.15 -21.89
C ASP A 252 -31.43 5.02 -20.45
N LEU A 253 -31.82 5.97 -19.58
CA LEU A 253 -31.37 6.00 -18.18
C LEU A 253 -31.69 4.70 -17.43
N TRP A 254 -32.88 4.13 -17.65
CA TRP A 254 -33.27 2.90 -16.98
C TRP A 254 -32.50 1.70 -17.54
N GLY A 255 -32.35 1.60 -18.87
CA GLY A 255 -31.51 0.59 -19.49
C GLY A 255 -30.05 0.62 -19.01
N ALA A 256 -29.50 1.80 -18.72
CA ALA A 256 -28.17 1.93 -18.13
C ALA A 256 -28.11 1.39 -16.70
N VAL A 257 -29.12 1.69 -15.87
CA VAL A 257 -29.22 1.18 -14.49
C VAL A 257 -29.39 -0.34 -14.49
N GLU A 258 -30.29 -0.86 -15.31
CA GLU A 258 -30.48 -2.29 -15.50
C GLU A 258 -29.18 -2.96 -15.94
N TYR A 259 -28.49 -2.40 -16.93
CA TYR A 259 -27.21 -2.94 -17.38
C TYR A 259 -26.14 -2.96 -16.28
N ALA A 260 -26.08 -1.93 -15.41
CA ALA A 260 -25.10 -1.91 -14.33
C ALA A 260 -25.32 -3.06 -13.33
N PHE A 261 -26.57 -3.40 -13.02
CA PHE A 261 -26.93 -4.44 -12.04
C PHE A 261 -27.07 -5.84 -12.63
N TYR A 262 -27.42 -5.97 -13.91
CA TYR A 262 -27.73 -7.25 -14.56
C TYR A 262 -26.78 -7.60 -15.71
N GLY A 263 -26.20 -6.58 -16.37
CA GLY A 263 -25.30 -6.76 -17.49
C GLY A 263 -24.00 -7.48 -17.10
N ARG A 264 -23.61 -8.49 -17.89
CA ARG A 264 -22.36 -9.25 -17.73
C ARG A 264 -22.06 -9.64 -16.28
N SER A 265 -23.05 -10.27 -15.64
CA SER A 265 -22.99 -10.78 -14.27
C SER A 265 -23.04 -9.70 -13.18
N GLY A 266 -23.65 -8.54 -13.41
CA GLY A 266 -23.96 -7.58 -12.34
C GLY A 266 -22.76 -7.13 -11.50
N ASN A 267 -21.58 -7.15 -12.10
CA ASN A 267 -20.32 -6.94 -11.39
C ASN A 267 -20.01 -5.45 -11.31
N ARG A 268 -19.90 -4.94 -10.07
CA ARG A 268 -19.48 -3.56 -9.74
C ARG A 268 -20.51 -2.47 -10.14
N PRO A 269 -21.82 -2.66 -9.86
CA PRO A 269 -22.88 -1.78 -10.36
C PRO A 269 -22.70 -0.32 -9.94
N LEU A 270 -22.38 -0.07 -8.67
CA LEU A 270 -22.26 1.30 -8.16
C LEU A 270 -21.08 2.03 -8.80
N TYR A 271 -20.00 1.30 -9.08
CA TYR A 271 -18.84 1.86 -9.75
C TYR A 271 -19.14 2.20 -11.23
N LEU A 272 -19.85 1.33 -11.96
CA LEU A 272 -20.27 1.63 -13.33
C LEU A 272 -21.23 2.82 -13.40
N LEU A 273 -22.18 2.90 -12.45
CA LEU A 273 -23.10 4.02 -12.35
C LEU A 273 -22.39 5.33 -12.04
N LEU A 274 -21.32 5.30 -11.23
CA LEU A 274 -20.49 6.48 -10.99
C LEU A 274 -19.84 6.98 -12.29
N LEU A 275 -19.25 6.10 -13.10
CA LEU A 275 -18.64 6.50 -14.38
C LEU A 275 -19.68 7.03 -15.36
N TYR A 276 -20.84 6.38 -15.43
CA TYR A 276 -21.96 6.81 -16.25
C TYR A 276 -22.48 8.19 -15.82
N ALA A 277 -22.71 8.39 -14.51
CA ALA A 277 -23.17 9.66 -13.95
C ALA A 277 -22.23 10.83 -14.30
N ILE A 278 -20.91 10.63 -14.20
CA ILE A 278 -19.94 11.67 -14.56
C ILE A 278 -19.98 11.97 -16.07
N THR A 279 -20.20 10.95 -16.90
CA THR A 279 -20.27 11.12 -18.36
C THR A 279 -21.53 11.88 -18.78
N ILE A 280 -22.70 11.56 -18.21
CA ILE A 280 -23.95 12.28 -18.52
C ILE A 280 -23.97 13.72 -17.98
N LEU A 281 -23.12 14.04 -16.99
CA LEU A 281 -22.88 15.42 -16.53
C LEU A 281 -22.03 16.25 -17.52
N GLY A 282 -21.64 15.68 -18.66
CA GLY A 282 -20.96 16.37 -19.75
C GLY A 282 -19.45 16.18 -19.78
N VAL A 283 -18.87 15.36 -18.90
CA VAL A 283 -17.44 15.04 -18.96
C VAL A 283 -17.20 14.01 -20.09
N PRO A 284 -16.24 14.26 -21.01
CA PRO A 284 -15.94 13.30 -22.08
C PRO A 284 -15.60 11.92 -21.52
N LYS A 285 -16.17 10.87 -22.12
CA LYS A 285 -15.99 9.47 -21.70
C LYS A 285 -14.51 9.11 -21.54
N GLU A 286 -13.68 9.55 -22.47
CA GLU A 286 -12.23 9.29 -22.49
C GLU A 286 -11.55 9.93 -21.27
N ALA A 287 -11.96 11.15 -20.90
CA ALA A 287 -11.47 11.82 -19.70
C ALA A 287 -11.96 11.12 -18.43
N VAL A 288 -13.23 10.71 -18.38
CA VAL A 288 -13.78 9.92 -17.27
C VAL A 288 -12.91 8.70 -17.05
N LEU A 289 -12.72 7.85 -18.07
CA LEU A 289 -12.00 6.59 -17.96
C LEU A 289 -10.50 6.76 -17.66
N ASN A 290 -9.84 7.72 -18.30
CA ASN A 290 -8.40 7.88 -18.17
C ASN A 290 -8.01 8.56 -16.84
N LEU A 291 -8.84 9.45 -16.32
CA LEU A 291 -8.50 10.32 -15.20
C LEU A 291 -9.18 9.94 -13.88
N GLU A 292 -9.81 8.77 -13.78
CA GLU A 292 -10.49 8.29 -12.56
C GLU A 292 -9.58 8.31 -11.32
N ALA A 293 -8.30 7.98 -11.53
CA ALA A 293 -7.29 7.96 -10.49
C ALA A 293 -7.11 9.33 -9.80
N LEU A 294 -7.44 10.45 -10.46
CA LEU A 294 -7.40 11.79 -9.85
C LEU A 294 -8.33 11.94 -8.65
N PHE A 295 -9.42 11.18 -8.62
CA PHE A 295 -10.37 11.19 -7.52
C PHE A 295 -10.08 10.04 -6.54
N ILE A 296 -9.75 8.86 -7.07
CA ILE A 296 -9.56 7.66 -6.26
C ILE A 296 -8.31 7.78 -5.38
N ALA A 297 -7.20 8.30 -5.89
CA ALA A 297 -5.94 8.35 -5.14
C ALA A 297 -5.99 9.31 -3.93
N PRO A 298 -6.50 10.55 -4.03
CA PRO A 298 -6.69 11.41 -2.86
C PRO A 298 -7.70 10.83 -1.86
N MET A 299 -8.80 10.23 -2.34
CA MET A 299 -9.77 9.55 -1.48
C MET A 299 -9.12 8.40 -0.70
N PHE A 300 -8.34 7.57 -1.38
CA PHE A 300 -7.58 6.48 -0.76
C PHE A 300 -6.59 7.01 0.28
N ALA A 301 -5.86 8.07 -0.05
CA ALA A 301 -4.91 8.69 0.87
C ALA A 301 -5.58 9.20 2.15
N LEU A 302 -6.75 9.85 2.02
CA LEU A 302 -7.56 10.28 3.17
C LEU A 302 -8.10 9.11 3.98
N ALA A 303 -8.52 8.02 3.33
CA ALA A 303 -8.95 6.80 3.99
C ALA A 303 -7.82 6.18 4.82
N VAL A 304 -6.60 6.08 4.26
CA VAL A 304 -5.42 5.57 4.96
C VAL A 304 -5.03 6.50 6.11
N TYR A 305 -4.98 7.82 5.88
CA TYR A 305 -4.68 8.82 6.91
C TYR A 305 -5.65 8.72 8.09
N SER A 306 -6.97 8.77 7.80
CA SER A 306 -8.00 8.76 8.83
C SER A 306 -8.00 7.45 9.63
N THR A 307 -7.77 6.32 8.96
CA THR A 307 -7.65 5.00 9.60
C THR A 307 -6.43 4.93 10.50
N ALA A 308 -5.25 5.29 9.98
CA ALA A 308 -4.02 5.28 10.75
C ALA A 308 -4.09 6.21 11.96
N ARG A 309 -4.71 7.39 11.83
CA ARG A 309 -4.93 8.32 12.93
C ARG A 309 -5.86 7.75 14.00
N ARG A 310 -6.92 7.05 13.62
CA ARG A 310 -7.84 6.40 14.57
C ARG A 310 -7.20 5.22 15.29
N LEU A 311 -6.36 4.44 14.60
CA LEU A 311 -5.73 3.26 15.17
C LEU A 311 -4.51 3.57 16.05
N ASN A 312 -3.70 4.57 15.69
CA ASN A 312 -2.48 4.93 16.41
C ASN A 312 -2.58 6.20 17.27
N GLY A 313 -3.60 7.05 17.07
CA GLY A 313 -3.76 8.34 17.77
C GLY A 313 -2.85 9.47 17.28
N ASP A 314 -1.73 9.14 16.63
CA ASP A 314 -0.71 10.11 16.21
C ASP A 314 -0.91 10.60 14.76
N GLY A 315 -0.91 11.92 14.58
CA GLY A 315 -1.10 12.55 13.27
C GLY A 315 0.11 12.49 12.33
N CYS A 316 1.32 12.38 12.85
CA CYS A 316 2.55 12.23 12.07
C CYS A 316 2.67 10.81 11.53
N TYR A 317 2.38 9.80 12.36
CA TYR A 317 2.32 8.42 11.86
C TYR A 317 1.19 8.22 10.85
N ALA A 318 0.06 8.91 11.04
CA ALA A 318 -1.01 8.90 10.05
C ALA A 318 -0.59 9.53 8.70
N LEU A 319 0.16 10.63 8.74
CA LEU A 319 0.70 11.25 7.53
C LEU A 319 1.73 10.34 6.83
N LEU A 320 2.59 9.68 7.59
CA LEU A 320 3.52 8.68 7.05
C LEU A 320 2.80 7.50 6.41
N ALA A 321 1.74 6.99 7.05
CA ALA A 321 0.92 5.93 6.48
C ALA A 321 0.24 6.38 5.17
N MET A 322 -0.28 7.61 5.14
CA MET A 322 -0.85 8.21 3.93
C MET A 322 0.17 8.28 2.79
N LEU A 323 1.38 8.77 3.05
CA LEU A 323 2.46 8.83 2.07
C LEU A 323 2.88 7.44 1.60
N ALA A 324 3.06 6.47 2.51
CA ALA A 324 3.35 5.08 2.15
C ALA A 324 2.23 4.42 1.33
N GLY A 325 0.97 4.80 1.57
CA GLY A 325 -0.17 4.35 0.78
C GLY A 325 -0.13 4.89 -0.66
N LEU A 326 0.15 6.19 -0.82
CA LEU A 326 0.24 6.87 -2.12
C LEU A 326 1.47 6.45 -2.92
N LEU A 327 2.60 6.28 -2.25
CA LEU A 327 3.90 6.00 -2.86
C LEU A 327 4.22 4.50 -2.90
N GLY A 328 3.27 3.68 -2.46
CA GLY A 328 3.33 2.23 -2.53
C GLY A 328 2.73 1.66 -3.81
N PHE A 329 2.76 0.33 -3.90
CA PHE A 329 2.29 -0.41 -5.07
C PHE A 329 0.80 -0.22 -5.38
N ASN A 330 -0.03 0.20 -4.42
CA ASN A 330 -1.47 0.41 -4.64
C ASN A 330 -1.73 1.44 -5.74
N MET A 331 -0.94 2.50 -5.76
CA MET A 331 -1.09 3.56 -6.73
C MET A 331 -0.57 3.12 -8.10
N THR A 332 0.56 2.41 -8.16
CA THR A 332 1.19 2.01 -9.43
C THR A 332 0.44 0.83 -10.06
N ALA A 333 0.17 -0.22 -9.30
CA ALA A 333 -0.66 -1.34 -9.75
C ALA A 333 -2.13 -0.93 -9.97
N GLY A 334 -2.66 -0.01 -9.16
CA GLY A 334 -4.02 0.51 -9.32
C GLY A 334 -4.18 1.25 -10.64
N MET A 335 -3.26 2.17 -10.95
CA MET A 335 -3.28 2.94 -12.20
C MET A 335 -3.04 2.07 -13.44
N PHE A 336 -1.94 1.30 -13.49
CA PHE A 336 -1.60 0.55 -14.71
C PHE A 336 -2.45 -0.72 -14.88
N GLY A 337 -2.85 -1.36 -13.78
CA GLY A 337 -3.82 -2.47 -13.83
C GLY A 337 -5.22 -1.98 -14.20
N GLY A 338 -5.58 -0.75 -13.83
CA GLY A 338 -6.95 -0.24 -13.94
C GLY A 338 -7.89 -0.86 -12.90
N PHE A 339 -7.35 -1.28 -11.75
CA PHE A 339 -8.11 -1.86 -10.63
C PHE A 339 -8.85 -0.80 -9.82
N PHE A 340 -9.42 0.19 -10.48
CA PHE A 340 -10.05 1.38 -9.87
C PHE A 340 -11.26 1.04 -9.00
N ALA A 341 -12.13 0.11 -9.43
CA ALA A 341 -13.23 -0.39 -8.59
C ALA A 341 -12.72 -1.05 -7.30
N THR A 342 -11.69 -1.89 -7.42
CA THR A 342 -11.01 -2.55 -6.28
C THR A 342 -10.40 -1.50 -5.34
N TRP A 343 -9.73 -0.49 -5.89
CA TRP A 343 -9.04 0.55 -5.13
C TRP A 343 -10.02 1.51 -4.43
N THR A 344 -11.15 1.79 -5.07
CA THR A 344 -12.30 2.51 -4.47
C THR A 344 -12.87 1.71 -3.30
N ALA A 345 -13.17 0.43 -3.51
CA ALA A 345 -13.66 -0.45 -2.44
C ALA A 345 -12.65 -0.60 -1.31
N LEU A 346 -11.35 -0.67 -1.61
CA LEU A 346 -10.28 -0.73 -0.62
C LEU A 346 -10.26 0.54 0.25
N SER A 347 -10.49 1.71 -0.34
CA SER A 347 -10.61 2.98 0.40
C SER A 347 -11.76 2.92 1.42
N LEU A 348 -12.91 2.38 1.02
CA LEU A 348 -14.05 2.16 1.93
C LEU A 348 -13.73 1.13 3.02
N SER A 349 -13.01 0.06 2.67
CA SER A 349 -12.54 -0.94 3.65
C SER A 349 -11.62 -0.35 4.71
N TYR A 350 -10.70 0.56 4.34
CA TYR A 350 -9.89 1.30 5.31
C TYR A 350 -10.76 2.09 6.28
N VAL A 351 -11.74 2.86 5.77
CA VAL A 351 -12.69 3.62 6.59
C VAL A 351 -13.42 2.70 7.60
N CYS A 352 -13.93 1.55 7.15
CA CYS A 352 -14.57 0.56 8.02
C CYS A 352 -13.63 0.06 9.12
N ILE A 353 -12.39 -0.28 8.77
CA ILE A 353 -11.38 -0.76 9.74
C ILE A 353 -11.05 0.32 10.76
N GLY A 354 -10.89 1.58 10.34
CA GLY A 354 -10.66 2.71 11.24
C GLY A 354 -11.84 3.01 12.17
N LEU A 355 -13.07 2.74 11.74
CA LEU A 355 -14.29 2.93 12.55
C LEU A 355 -14.55 1.78 13.53
N THR A 356 -13.98 0.59 13.31
CA THR A 356 -14.20 -0.61 14.11
C THR A 356 -14.02 -0.39 15.62
N PRO A 357 -12.95 0.26 16.12
CA PRO A 357 -12.80 0.51 17.56
C PRO A 357 -13.97 1.31 18.16
N SER A 358 -14.38 2.41 17.52
CA SER A 358 -15.48 3.27 17.98
C SER A 358 -16.83 2.56 17.93
N LEU A 359 -17.09 1.82 16.84
CA LEU A 359 -18.25 0.94 16.69
C LEU A 359 -18.36 -0.03 17.87
N MET A 360 -17.23 -0.67 18.22
CA MET A 360 -17.17 -1.66 19.28
C MET A 360 -17.41 -1.08 20.67
N ASP A 361 -17.11 0.21 20.86
CA ASP A 361 -17.41 0.97 22.07
C ASP A 361 -18.86 1.47 22.12
N GLY A 362 -19.69 1.10 21.13
CA GLY A 362 -21.13 1.40 21.10
C GLY A 362 -21.50 2.68 20.33
N ASP A 363 -20.56 3.30 19.62
CA ASP A 363 -20.86 4.49 18.81
C ASP A 363 -21.79 4.14 17.63
N ARG A 364 -23.04 4.58 17.72
CA ARG A 364 -24.07 4.38 16.69
C ARG A 364 -23.73 5.07 15.38
N ARG A 365 -23.03 6.22 15.42
CA ARG A 365 -22.58 6.92 14.20
C ARG A 365 -21.52 6.10 13.50
N ALA A 366 -20.57 5.54 14.24
CA ALA A 366 -19.56 4.65 13.69
C ALA A 366 -20.19 3.38 13.08
N LEU A 367 -21.21 2.80 13.73
CA LEU A 367 -21.97 1.68 13.16
C LEU A 367 -22.65 2.04 11.85
N ALA A 368 -23.39 3.15 11.80
CA ALA A 368 -24.09 3.59 10.60
C ALA A 368 -23.12 3.86 9.45
N LEU A 369 -22.03 4.61 9.70
CA LEU A 369 -21.01 4.91 8.70
C LEU A 369 -20.28 3.66 8.22
N CYS A 370 -19.92 2.74 9.12
CA CYS A 370 -19.25 1.48 8.75
C CYS A 370 -20.18 0.58 7.93
N THR A 371 -21.47 0.53 8.29
CA THR A 371 -22.47 -0.22 7.53
C THR A 371 -22.62 0.36 6.13
N ALA A 372 -22.82 1.68 6.00
CA ALA A 372 -22.92 2.34 4.71
C ALA A 372 -21.66 2.15 3.85
N ALA A 373 -20.47 2.39 4.40
CA ALA A 373 -19.21 2.22 3.69
C ALA A 373 -18.98 0.77 3.25
N SER A 374 -19.30 -0.21 4.10
CA SER A 374 -19.21 -1.63 3.77
C SER A 374 -20.20 -2.04 2.69
N THR A 375 -21.45 -1.59 2.76
CA THR A 375 -22.45 -1.82 1.71
C THR A 375 -22.02 -1.19 0.39
N MET A 376 -21.52 0.05 0.40
CA MET A 376 -20.94 0.67 -0.79
C MET A 376 -19.78 -0.17 -1.34
N ALA A 377 -18.88 -0.68 -0.49
CA ALA A 377 -17.76 -1.52 -0.91
C ALA A 377 -18.24 -2.81 -1.60
N LEU A 378 -19.32 -3.43 -1.14
CA LEU A 378 -19.94 -4.60 -1.79
C LEU A 378 -20.42 -4.31 -3.22
N PHE A 379 -21.03 -3.14 -3.44
CA PHE A 379 -21.51 -2.72 -4.75
C PHE A 379 -20.41 -2.12 -5.64
N MET A 380 -19.28 -1.68 -5.06
CA MET A 380 -18.09 -1.25 -5.79
C MET A 380 -17.26 -2.44 -6.24
N HIS A 381 -16.92 -3.37 -5.35
CA HIS A 381 -16.10 -4.54 -5.64
C HIS A 381 -16.34 -5.69 -4.64
N PRO A 382 -17.09 -6.75 -5.02
CA PRO A 382 -17.51 -7.80 -4.08
C PRO A 382 -16.31 -8.56 -3.47
N TRP A 383 -15.26 -8.86 -4.24
CA TRP A 383 -14.10 -9.58 -3.70
C TRP A 383 -13.34 -8.80 -2.62
N THR A 384 -13.19 -7.48 -2.80
CA THR A 384 -12.51 -6.64 -1.79
C THR A 384 -13.36 -6.53 -0.53
N TRP A 385 -14.68 -6.48 -0.70
CA TRP A 385 -15.62 -6.53 0.41
C TRP A 385 -15.58 -7.87 1.15
N SER A 386 -15.46 -9.00 0.44
CA SER A 386 -15.34 -10.33 1.09
C SER A 386 -14.12 -10.41 2.00
N VAL A 387 -12.98 -9.84 1.56
CA VAL A 387 -11.78 -9.74 2.40
C VAL A 387 -12.06 -8.90 3.65
N LEU A 388 -12.73 -7.75 3.52
CA LEU A 388 -13.13 -6.95 4.68
C LEU A 388 -14.02 -7.75 5.66
N MET A 389 -15.04 -8.45 5.15
CA MET A 389 -15.92 -9.29 5.98
C MET A 389 -15.16 -10.42 6.67
N ALA A 390 -14.21 -11.06 5.98
CA ALA A 390 -13.36 -12.09 6.55
C ALA A 390 -12.49 -11.52 7.69
N VAL A 391 -11.88 -10.33 7.51
CA VAL A 391 -11.11 -9.65 8.55
C VAL A 391 -11.95 -9.35 9.78
N LEU A 392 -13.13 -8.75 9.59
CA LEU A 392 -14.02 -8.38 10.70
C LEU A 392 -14.59 -9.61 11.43
N THR A 393 -14.92 -10.66 10.69
CA THR A 393 -15.39 -11.94 11.25
C THR A 393 -14.30 -12.64 12.05
N ALA A 394 -13.09 -12.77 11.48
CA ALA A 394 -11.94 -13.33 12.18
C ALA A 394 -11.61 -12.52 13.45
N TYR A 395 -11.73 -11.19 13.38
CA TYR A 395 -11.48 -10.32 14.52
C TYR A 395 -12.54 -10.48 15.63
N LEU A 396 -13.82 -10.61 15.27
CA LEU A 396 -14.89 -10.91 16.22
C LEU A 396 -14.68 -12.28 16.88
N ALA A 397 -14.32 -13.30 16.10
CA ALA A 397 -14.03 -14.64 16.59
C ALA A 397 -12.86 -14.63 17.57
N LEU A 398 -11.73 -13.99 17.21
CA LEU A 398 -10.56 -13.87 18.08
C LEU A 398 -10.87 -13.18 19.42
N GLN A 399 -11.71 -12.15 19.41
CA GLN A 399 -12.12 -11.47 20.65
C GLN A 399 -13.05 -12.32 21.50
N THR A 400 -14.00 -13.00 20.87
CA THR A 400 -14.95 -13.89 21.55
C THR A 400 -14.20 -15.05 22.19
N LEU A 401 -13.32 -15.73 21.45
CA LEU A 401 -12.48 -16.81 21.97
C LEU A 401 -11.59 -16.35 23.14
N LYS A 402 -11.01 -15.15 23.03
CA LYS A 402 -10.19 -14.58 24.11
C LYS A 402 -11.00 -14.30 25.38
N SER A 403 -12.26 -13.87 25.24
CA SER A 403 -13.16 -13.68 26.37
C SER A 403 -13.55 -15.02 27.01
N ALA A 404 -13.87 -16.02 26.18
CA ALA A 404 -14.22 -17.37 26.63
C ALA A 404 -13.08 -18.03 27.42
N GLY A 405 -11.83 -17.90 26.95
CA GLY A 405 -10.64 -18.38 27.68
C GLY A 405 -10.38 -17.66 29.02
N ARG A 406 -11.06 -16.53 29.28
CA ARG A 406 -11.06 -15.82 30.57
C ARG A 406 -12.31 -16.15 31.42
N GLY A 407 -13.07 -17.17 31.04
CA GLY A 407 -14.29 -17.60 31.74
C GLY A 407 -15.52 -16.73 31.48
N ARG A 408 -15.50 -15.84 30.47
CA ARG A 408 -16.65 -14.99 30.12
C ARG A 408 -16.92 -15.04 28.63
N PHE A 409 -18.02 -15.67 28.19
CA PHE A 409 -18.39 -15.65 26.78
C PHE A 409 -19.06 -14.31 26.42
N THR A 410 -18.29 -13.36 25.89
CA THR A 410 -18.81 -12.04 25.52
C THR A 410 -18.60 -11.77 24.02
N VAL A 411 -19.70 -11.55 23.30
CA VAL A 411 -19.70 -11.19 21.88
C VAL A 411 -19.97 -9.70 21.74
N ASN A 412 -19.20 -8.99 20.91
CA ASN A 412 -19.45 -7.57 20.65
C ASN A 412 -20.70 -7.41 19.76
N LYS A 413 -21.79 -6.91 20.33
CA LYS A 413 -23.09 -6.78 19.65
C LYS A 413 -23.01 -5.88 18.41
N SER A 414 -22.34 -4.72 18.49
CA SER A 414 -22.25 -3.79 17.36
C SER A 414 -21.54 -4.39 16.16
N LEU A 415 -20.41 -5.06 16.38
CA LEU A 415 -19.66 -5.73 15.31
C LEU A 415 -20.44 -6.91 14.73
N LEU A 416 -21.14 -7.69 15.59
CA LEU A 416 -22.04 -8.75 15.13
C LEU A 416 -23.19 -8.18 14.28
N THR A 417 -23.82 -7.09 14.70
CA THR A 417 -24.88 -6.41 13.94
C THR A 417 -24.37 -5.95 12.57
N LEU A 418 -23.19 -5.33 12.51
CA LEU A 418 -22.56 -4.93 11.23
C LEU A 418 -22.42 -6.12 10.28
N LEU A 419 -21.91 -7.26 10.77
CA LEU A 419 -21.71 -8.47 9.98
C LEU A 419 -23.05 -9.06 9.50
N ILE A 420 -24.05 -9.16 10.37
CA ILE A 420 -25.39 -9.67 10.03
C ILE A 420 -26.04 -8.80 8.95
N VAL A 421 -26.04 -7.47 9.13
CA VAL A 421 -26.64 -6.55 8.15
C VAL A 421 -25.94 -6.69 6.80
N ASN A 422 -24.61 -6.75 6.77
CA ASN A 422 -23.86 -6.91 5.52
C ASN A 422 -24.10 -8.27 4.85
N ALA A 423 -24.20 -9.35 5.62
CA ALA A 423 -24.54 -10.67 5.10
C ALA A 423 -25.95 -10.69 4.48
N VAL A 424 -26.93 -10.07 5.16
CA VAL A 424 -28.30 -9.92 4.62
C VAL A 424 -28.28 -9.13 3.31
N VAL A 425 -27.54 -8.02 3.25
CA VAL A 425 -27.43 -7.22 2.02
C VAL A 425 -26.79 -8.02 0.88
N ASP A 426 -25.76 -8.83 1.15
CA ASP A 426 -25.16 -9.70 0.12
C ASP A 426 -26.14 -10.77 -0.37
N VAL A 427 -26.89 -11.41 0.53
CA VAL A 427 -27.93 -12.38 0.17
C VAL A 427 -29.02 -11.73 -0.69
N LEU A 428 -29.50 -10.54 -0.31
CA LEU A 428 -30.48 -9.79 -1.07
C LEU A 428 -29.96 -9.35 -2.44
N LYS A 429 -28.69 -8.93 -2.51
CA LYS A 429 -28.05 -8.63 -3.80
C LYS A 429 -28.03 -9.88 -4.70
N ASN A 430 -27.76 -11.06 -4.15
CA ASN A 430 -27.67 -12.31 -4.91
C ASN A 430 -29.01 -12.84 -5.37
N SER A 431 -30.08 -12.58 -4.61
CA SER A 431 -31.42 -12.96 -5.04
C SER A 431 -31.94 -12.06 -6.17
N VAL A 432 -31.45 -10.82 -6.25
CA VAL A 432 -31.93 -9.82 -7.21
C VAL A 432 -31.03 -9.70 -8.44
N THR A 433 -29.73 -9.96 -8.33
CA THR A 433 -28.77 -9.79 -9.44
C THR A 433 -28.14 -11.11 -9.85
N PRO A 434 -27.92 -11.35 -11.17
CA PRO A 434 -27.26 -12.55 -11.68
C PRO A 434 -25.75 -12.58 -11.37
N GLY A 435 -25.22 -11.53 -10.75
CA GLY A 435 -23.86 -11.51 -10.23
C GLY A 435 -23.77 -12.25 -8.91
N GLY A 436 -22.83 -13.19 -8.81
CA GLY A 436 -22.53 -13.82 -7.55
C GLY A 436 -22.10 -12.79 -6.49
N GLY A 437 -22.63 -12.91 -5.29
CA GLY A 437 -22.29 -12.03 -4.17
C GLY A 437 -20.93 -12.32 -3.62
N GLY A 438 -20.48 -11.45 -2.74
CA GLY A 438 -19.18 -11.61 -2.10
C GLY A 438 -19.06 -12.95 -1.38
N LEU A 439 -20.11 -13.41 -0.68
CA LEU A 439 -20.06 -14.69 0.04
C LEU A 439 -20.07 -15.89 -0.91
N VAL A 440 -21.02 -15.92 -1.86
CA VAL A 440 -21.16 -17.05 -2.81
C VAL A 440 -19.90 -17.19 -3.66
N THR A 441 -19.41 -16.08 -4.23
CA THR A 441 -18.18 -16.10 -5.05
C THR A 441 -16.96 -16.47 -4.21
N SER A 442 -16.86 -16.04 -2.96
CA SER A 442 -15.77 -16.44 -2.07
C SER A 442 -15.82 -17.92 -1.74
N VAL A 443 -16.99 -18.51 -1.47
CA VAL A 443 -17.15 -19.95 -1.20
C VAL A 443 -16.81 -20.77 -2.45
N GLU A 444 -17.30 -20.37 -3.62
CA GLU A 444 -16.94 -21.02 -4.89
C GLU A 444 -15.44 -20.96 -5.17
N THR A 445 -14.82 -19.81 -4.89
CA THR A 445 -13.38 -19.60 -5.06
C THR A 445 -12.60 -20.46 -4.07
N LEU A 446 -12.99 -20.49 -2.79
CA LEU A 446 -12.38 -21.34 -1.77
C LEU A 446 -12.46 -22.82 -2.15
N GLY A 447 -13.62 -23.28 -2.62
CA GLY A 447 -13.83 -24.66 -3.06
C GLY A 447 -13.04 -25.06 -4.31
N ARG A 448 -12.57 -24.09 -5.11
CA ARG A 448 -11.77 -24.33 -6.32
C ARG A 448 -10.26 -24.12 -6.12
N ILE A 449 -9.85 -23.29 -5.17
CA ILE A 449 -8.47 -22.76 -5.08
C ILE A 449 -7.73 -23.23 -3.82
N VAL A 450 -8.41 -23.72 -2.77
CA VAL A 450 -7.72 -24.18 -1.55
C VAL A 450 -7.38 -25.67 -1.68
N GLY A 451 -6.42 -25.97 -2.56
CA GLY A 451 -5.71 -27.25 -2.57
C GLY A 451 -4.39 -27.16 -1.78
N PHE A 452 -3.94 -28.27 -1.19
CA PHE A 452 -2.60 -28.34 -0.60
C PHE A 452 -1.50 -28.06 -1.64
N GLU A 453 -1.76 -28.42 -2.91
CA GLU A 453 -0.88 -28.13 -4.03
C GLU A 453 -0.69 -26.63 -4.29
N ASP A 454 -1.73 -25.81 -4.08
CA ASP A 454 -1.67 -24.37 -4.26
C ASP A 454 -0.81 -23.70 -3.18
N LEU A 455 -0.84 -24.22 -1.95
CA LEU A 455 0.07 -23.80 -0.88
C LEU A 455 1.53 -24.12 -1.21
N LEU A 456 1.80 -25.31 -1.76
CA LEU A 456 3.14 -25.68 -2.23
C LEU A 456 3.58 -24.80 -3.42
N CYS A 457 2.63 -24.34 -4.22
CA CYS A 457 2.88 -23.43 -5.35
C CYS A 457 2.93 -21.95 -4.96
N LEU A 458 2.71 -21.59 -3.70
CA LEU A 458 2.58 -20.19 -3.27
C LEU A 458 3.79 -19.34 -3.67
N SER A 459 5.01 -19.83 -3.44
CA SER A 459 6.24 -19.12 -3.84
C SER A 459 6.30 -18.88 -5.35
N ARG A 460 5.91 -19.89 -6.16
CA ARG A 460 5.84 -19.77 -7.62
C ARG A 460 4.78 -18.76 -8.05
N ASN A 461 3.62 -18.76 -7.39
CA ASN A 461 2.51 -17.85 -7.66
C ASN A 461 2.88 -16.41 -7.28
N LEU A 462 3.48 -16.17 -6.12
CA LEU A 462 3.98 -14.86 -5.70
C LEU A 462 5.08 -14.35 -6.62
N ARG A 463 5.99 -15.22 -7.07
CA ARG A 463 6.99 -14.86 -8.09
C ARG A 463 6.30 -14.44 -9.38
N ARG A 464 5.37 -15.24 -9.92
CA ARG A 464 4.63 -14.91 -11.14
C ARG A 464 3.82 -13.61 -11.00
N LEU A 465 3.19 -13.41 -9.86
CA LEU A 465 2.44 -12.19 -9.54
C LEU A 465 3.34 -10.96 -9.60
N SER A 466 4.45 -11.02 -8.88
CA SER A 466 5.39 -9.90 -8.74
C SER A 466 6.20 -9.63 -10.01
N THR A 467 6.66 -10.67 -10.73
CA THR A 467 7.52 -10.50 -11.91
C THR A 467 6.76 -10.35 -13.23
N THR A 468 5.66 -11.09 -13.40
CA THR A 468 5.08 -11.33 -14.73
C THR A 468 3.68 -10.74 -14.86
N TYR A 469 2.80 -10.98 -13.88
CA TYR A 469 1.42 -10.52 -13.94
C TYR A 469 1.32 -9.00 -13.77
N LEU A 470 1.98 -8.46 -12.73
CA LEU A 470 2.07 -7.00 -12.50
C LEU A 470 3.36 -6.40 -13.05
N GLY A 471 4.16 -7.16 -13.79
CA GLY A 471 5.37 -6.66 -14.44
C GLY A 471 6.30 -5.88 -13.49
N GLY A 472 6.58 -6.41 -12.31
CA GLY A 472 7.47 -5.75 -11.34
C GLY A 472 6.89 -4.49 -10.68
N LEU A 473 5.62 -4.14 -10.87
CA LEU A 473 4.97 -2.99 -10.17
C LEU A 473 4.85 -3.20 -8.66
N LEU A 474 5.00 -4.44 -8.17
CA LEU A 474 5.07 -4.71 -6.74
C LEU A 474 6.48 -4.47 -6.16
N PHE A 475 7.52 -4.35 -6.98
CA PHE A 475 8.91 -4.35 -6.51
C PHE A 475 9.30 -3.08 -5.76
N ASN A 476 9.01 -3.11 -4.46
CA ASN A 476 9.43 -2.08 -3.53
C ASN A 476 9.95 -2.73 -2.23
N PRO A 477 11.23 -3.16 -2.21
CA PRO A 477 11.79 -3.88 -1.07
C PRO A 477 11.83 -3.03 0.20
N LEU A 478 11.97 -1.70 0.09
CA LEU A 478 11.90 -0.80 1.25
C LEU A 478 10.52 -0.83 1.89
N HIS A 479 9.44 -0.68 1.11
CA HIS A 479 8.08 -0.77 1.64
C HIS A 479 7.82 -2.12 2.30
N MET A 480 8.27 -3.22 1.70
CA MET A 480 8.09 -4.55 2.29
C MET A 480 8.87 -4.70 3.59
N LEU A 481 10.12 -4.22 3.66
CA LEU A 481 10.91 -4.26 4.89
C LEU A 481 10.28 -3.41 6.00
N LEU A 482 9.79 -2.22 5.67
CA LEU A 482 9.08 -1.35 6.63
C LEU A 482 7.78 -2.00 7.11
N ALA A 483 7.03 -2.64 6.21
CA ALA A 483 5.83 -3.40 6.56
C ALA A 483 6.16 -4.57 7.49
N LEU A 484 7.20 -5.35 7.19
CA LEU A 484 7.67 -6.46 8.05
C LEU A 484 8.03 -5.97 9.45
N ILE A 485 8.84 -4.90 9.56
CA ILE A 485 9.19 -4.30 10.86
C ILE A 485 7.93 -3.81 11.60
N GLY A 486 7.00 -3.19 10.87
CA GLY A 486 5.72 -2.72 11.40
C GLY A 486 4.88 -3.85 12.00
N ILE A 487 4.71 -4.97 11.28
CA ILE A 487 3.91 -6.12 11.73
C ILE A 487 4.54 -6.80 12.95
N LEU A 488 5.86 -6.97 12.95
CA LEU A 488 6.60 -7.51 14.10
C LEU A 488 6.49 -6.60 15.32
N SER A 489 6.48 -5.28 15.12
CA SER A 489 6.27 -4.30 16.19
C SER A 489 4.85 -4.37 16.78
N LEU A 490 3.82 -4.43 15.93
CA LEU A 490 2.41 -4.53 16.37
C LEU A 490 2.15 -5.78 17.22
N SER A 491 2.85 -6.88 16.90
CA SER A 491 2.77 -8.14 17.65
C SER A 491 3.18 -8.00 19.12
N ARG A 492 3.94 -6.97 19.48
CA ARG A 492 4.36 -6.70 20.87
C ARG A 492 3.38 -5.85 21.66
N ARG A 493 2.74 -4.86 21.01
CA ARG A 493 1.85 -3.91 21.69
C ARG A 493 0.63 -4.59 22.29
N GLY A 494 0.08 -5.59 21.59
CA GLY A 494 -0.98 -6.44 22.11
C GLY A 494 -2.31 -5.73 22.39
N ASP A 495 -2.45 -4.44 22.06
CA ASP A 495 -3.68 -3.66 22.23
C ASP A 495 -4.78 -4.05 21.21
N ARG A 496 -5.96 -3.46 21.35
CA ARG A 496 -7.13 -3.79 20.51
C ARG A 496 -6.90 -3.44 19.04
N CYS A 497 -6.30 -2.29 18.75
CA CYS A 497 -6.04 -1.78 17.39
C CYS A 497 -4.91 -2.57 16.71
N SER A 498 -3.85 -2.89 17.45
CA SER A 498 -2.77 -3.75 16.95
C SER A 498 -3.29 -5.14 16.58
N ARG A 499 -4.17 -5.73 17.40
CA ARG A 499 -4.81 -7.01 17.05
C ARG A 499 -5.65 -6.94 15.78
N LEU A 500 -6.44 -5.88 15.60
CA LEU A 500 -7.23 -5.69 14.38
C LEU A 500 -6.35 -5.63 13.13
N THR A 501 -5.26 -4.87 13.21
CA THR A 501 -4.30 -4.74 12.10
C THR A 501 -3.60 -6.07 11.81
N LEU A 502 -3.22 -6.84 12.84
CA LEU A 502 -2.65 -8.17 12.67
C LEU A 502 -3.66 -9.16 12.07
N THR A 503 -4.92 -9.09 12.47
CA THR A 503 -5.99 -9.91 11.87
C THR A 503 -6.17 -9.59 10.39
N TRP A 504 -6.10 -8.31 10.00
CA TRP A 504 -6.07 -7.93 8.59
C TRP A 504 -4.96 -8.67 7.86
N VAL A 505 -3.72 -8.49 8.31
CA VAL A 505 -2.54 -9.10 7.67
C VAL A 505 -2.69 -10.61 7.55
N ALA A 506 -3.14 -11.27 8.63
CA ALA A 506 -3.34 -12.71 8.67
C ALA A 506 -4.38 -13.19 7.65
N VAL A 507 -5.54 -12.55 7.59
CA VAL A 507 -6.59 -12.91 6.64
C VAL A 507 -6.17 -12.63 5.21
N THR A 508 -5.45 -11.55 4.93
CA THR A 508 -4.93 -11.27 3.56
C THR A 508 -3.77 -12.17 3.14
N SER A 509 -3.15 -12.88 4.08
CA SER A 509 -2.07 -13.83 3.80
C SER A 509 -2.59 -15.23 3.46
N ALA A 510 -3.85 -15.52 3.79
CA ALA A 510 -4.56 -16.74 3.44
C ALA A 510 -5.34 -16.51 2.13
#